data_AF-A0AA43HXM5-F1
#
_entry.id   AF-A0AA43HXM5-F1
#
_cell.length_a   1.000
_cell.length_b   1.000
_cell.length_c   1.000
_cell.angle_alpha   90.00
_cell.angle_beta   90.00
_cell.angle_gamma   90.00
#
_symmetry.space_group_name_H-M   'P 1'
#
loop_
_entity.id
_entity.type
_entity.pdbx_description
1 polymer ?
#
loop_
_entity_poly.entity_id
_entity_poly.type
_entity_poly.pdbx_seq_one_letter_code
_entity_poly.pdbx_strand_id
1 'polypeptide(L)' 'MKAHDDFKQFNGWGDGYAAFTCQNRDKNQLIKYIINQQEHHRKESFRDEIIRIFREEGILFNEDFLA' A
#
# COMPACT_ATOMS: atom_id res chain seq x y z
N MET A 1 -18.96 5.18 4.66
CA MET A 1 -19.39 4.73 3.31
C MET A 1 -20.48 3.69 3.48
N LYS A 2 -21.57 3.79 2.71
CA LYS A 2 -22.74 2.92 2.90
C LYS A 2 -22.43 1.51 2.39
N ALA A 3 -22.79 0.50 3.18
CA ALA A 3 -22.84 -0.88 2.71
C ALA A 3 -23.68 -0.95 1.42
N HIS A 4 -23.18 -1.66 0.42
CA HIS A 4 -23.87 -1.87 -0.85
C HIS A 4 -24.42 -3.29 -0.86
N ASP A 5 -25.67 -3.49 -1.27
CA ASP A 5 -26.37 -4.78 -1.15
C ASP A 5 -25.68 -5.93 -1.91
N ASP A 6 -24.95 -5.59 -2.98
CA ASP A 6 -24.15 -6.53 -3.77
C ASP A 6 -22.87 -7.01 -3.05
N PHE A 7 -22.43 -6.29 -2.01
CA PHE A 7 -21.17 -6.55 -1.32
C PHE A 7 -21.40 -6.71 0.19
N LYS A 8 -22.18 -7.74 0.55
CA LYS A 8 -22.56 -8.03 1.94
C LYS A 8 -21.39 -8.25 2.91
N GLN A 9 -20.21 -8.61 2.39
CA GLN A 9 -18.99 -8.80 3.18
C GLN A 9 -18.05 -7.58 3.17
N PHE A 10 -18.39 -6.54 2.40
CA PHE A 10 -17.56 -5.35 2.31
C PHE A 10 -17.84 -4.44 3.50
N ASN A 11 -16.94 -4.50 4.48
CA ASN A 11 -17.03 -3.73 5.72
C ASN A 11 -16.49 -2.29 5.59
N GLY A 12 -16.16 -1.85 4.37
CA GLY A 12 -15.60 -0.54 4.08
C GLY A 12 -14.19 -0.60 3.50
N TRP A 13 -13.72 0.54 3.01
CA TRP A 13 -12.31 0.76 2.72
C TRP A 13 -11.54 0.93 4.03
N GLY A 14 -10.23 0.65 4.02
CA GLY A 14 -9.39 0.91 5.17
C GLY A 14 -9.46 2.36 5.63
N ASP A 15 -9.16 2.61 6.91
CA ASP A 15 -9.23 3.95 7.52
C ASP A 15 -8.26 4.97 6.90
N GLY A 16 -7.31 4.50 6.07
CA GLY A 16 -6.36 5.34 5.35
C GLY A 16 -5.94 4.74 4.00
N TYR A 17 -5.29 5.57 3.18
CA TYR A 17 -4.70 5.19 1.92
C TYR A 17 -3.38 5.93 1.69
N ALA A 18 -2.49 5.33 0.90
CA ALA A 18 -1.30 5.99 0.38
C ALA A 18 -1.46 6.20 -1.14
N ALA A 19 -1.01 7.36 -1.63
CA ALA A 19 -1.04 7.69 -3.05
C ALA A 19 0.38 8.03 -3.53
N PHE A 20 0.80 7.40 -4.61
CA PHE A 20 2.13 7.58 -5.21
C PHE A 20 1.99 7.98 -6.67
N THR A 21 2.86 8.88 -7.12
CA THR A 21 2.97 9.21 -8.54
C THR A 21 3.88 8.20 -9.22
N CYS A 22 3.42 7.59 -10.31
CA CYS A 22 4.21 6.66 -11.11
C CYS A 22 4.21 7.06 -12.58
N GLN A 23 5.22 6.61 -13.33
CA GLN A 23 5.26 6.82 -14.78
C GLN A 23 4.62 5.64 -15.51
N ASN A 24 4.05 5.89 -16.70
CA ASN A 24 3.38 4.83 -17.48
C ASN A 24 4.32 3.64 -17.80
N ARG A 25 5.62 3.89 -17.92
CA ARG A 25 6.63 2.85 -18.13
C ARG A 25 6.70 1.83 -16.98
N ASP A 26 6.35 2.25 -15.76
CA ASP A 26 6.43 1.42 -14.55
C ASP A 26 5.19 0.53 -14.38
N LYS A 27 4.15 0.72 -15.23
CA LYS A 27 2.86 0.02 -15.14
C LYS A 27 3.01 -1.50 -15.03
N ASN A 28 3.85 -2.11 -15.87
CA ASN A 28 4.01 -3.56 -15.86
C ASN A 28 4.69 -4.07 -14.59
N GLN A 29 5.59 -3.28 -14.01
CA GLN A 29 6.23 -3.59 -12.73
C GLN A 29 5.23 -3.48 -11.59
N LEU A 30 4.40 -2.42 -11.58
CA LEU A 30 3.35 -2.21 -10.59
C LEU A 30 2.31 -3.34 -10.60
N ILE A 31 1.87 -3.78 -11.78
CA ILE A 31 0.95 -4.91 -11.90
C ILE A 31 1.57 -6.16 -11.26
N LYS A 32 2.83 -6.46 -11.56
CA LYS A 32 3.54 -7.61 -10.97
C LYS A 32 3.71 -7.47 -9.45
N TYR A 33 3.98 -6.26 -8.96
CA TYR A 33 4.08 -5.99 -7.53
C TYR A 33 2.76 -6.29 -6.82
N ILE A 34 1.63 -5.76 -7.33
CA ILE A 34 0.29 -5.98 -6.76
C ILE A 34 -0.07 -7.47 -6.74
N ILE A 35 0.19 -8.19 -7.84
CA ILE A 35 -0.11 -9.63 -7.93
C ILE A 35 0.65 -10.45 -6.88
N ASN A 36 1.90 -10.07 -6.59
CA ASN A 36 2.77 -10.82 -5.67
C ASN A 36 2.79 -10.23 -4.25
N GLN A 37 1.98 -9.22 -3.96
CA GLN A 37 2.06 -8.43 -2.73
C GLN A 37 1.84 -9.29 -1.48
N GLN A 38 0.94 -10.28 -1.53
CA GLN A 38 0.71 -11.20 -0.41
C GLN A 38 1.96 -12.04 -0.08
N GLU A 39 2.66 -12.55 -1.09
CA GLU A 39 3.89 -13.34 -0.88
C GLU A 39 5.05 -12.46 -0.43
N HIS A 40 5.11 -11.23 -0.93
CA HIS A 40 6.09 -10.23 -0.47
C HIS A 40 5.87 -9.88 1.01
N HIS A 41 4.62 -9.63 1.42
CA HIS A 41 4.29 -9.28 2.79
C HIS A 41 4.38 -10.43 3.80
N ARG A 42 4.63 -11.65 3.34
CA ARG A 42 5.08 -12.76 4.22
C ARG A 42 6.53 -12.61 4.66
N LYS A 43 7.33 -11.82 3.92
CA LYS A 43 8.78 -11.65 4.16
C LYS A 43 9.13 -10.28 4.71
N GLU A 44 8.38 -9.25 4.34
CA GLU A 44 8.57 -7.86 4.78
C GLU A 44 7.23 -7.32 5.28
N SER A 45 7.19 -6.70 6.46
CA SER A 45 5.93 -6.12 6.93
C SER A 45 5.59 -4.87 6.13
N PHE A 46 4.30 -4.55 5.99
CA PHE A 46 3.87 -3.31 5.33
C PHE A 46 4.53 -2.06 5.94
N ARG A 47 4.71 -2.05 7.27
CA ARG A 47 5.37 -0.97 8.00
C ARG A 47 6.83 -0.82 7.56
N ASP A 48 7.57 -1.93 7.52
CA ASP A 48 8.98 -1.93 7.12
C ASP A 48 9.15 -1.47 5.67
N GLU A 49 8.24 -1.93 4.78
CA GLU A 49 8.26 -1.55 3.37
C GLU A 49 8.04 -0.04 3.19
N ILE A 50 7.08 0.56 3.89
CA ILE A 50 6.84 2.01 3.84
C ILE A 50 8.04 2.79 4.38
N ILE A 51 8.63 2.36 5.50
CA ILE A 51 9.84 2.96 6.06
C ILE A 51 10.98 2.93 5.03
N ARG A 52 11.17 1.79 4.36
CA ARG A 52 12.18 1.62 3.32
C ARG A 52 11.94 2.56 2.15
N ILE A 53 10.70 2.63 1.63
CA ILE A 53 10.34 3.53 0.52
C ILE A 53 10.61 5.00 0.89
N PHE A 54 10.20 5.44 2.08
CA PHE A 54 10.43 6.82 2.50
C PHE A 54 11.91 7.15 2.66
N ARG A 55 12.72 6.21 3.17
CA ARG A 55 14.18 6.39 3.26
C ARG A 55 14.83 6.46 1.88
N GLU A 56 14.41 5.62 0.93
CA GLU A 56 14.92 5.61 -0.44
C GLU A 56 14.61 6.93 -1.17
N GLU A 57 13.42 7.48 -0.95
CA GLU A 57 12.98 8.76 -1.53
C GLU A 57 13.43 9.99 -0.73
N GLY A 58 14.16 9.81 0.39
CA GLY A 58 14.64 10.90 1.24
C GLY A 58 13.55 11.68 1.97
N ILE A 59 12.36 11.07 2.15
CA ILE A 59 11.23 11.68 2.86
C ILE A 59 11.50 11.59 4.37
N LEU A 60 11.44 12.73 5.06
CA LEU A 60 11.45 12.78 6.52
C LEU A 60 10.06 12.46 7.04
N PHE A 61 9.96 11.46 7.91
CA PHE A 61 8.72 11.08 8.57
C PHE A 61 9.01 10.68 10.02
N ASN A 62 8.01 10.81 10.88
CA ASN A 62 8.09 10.24 12.21
C ASN A 62 7.55 8.80 12.14
N GLU A 63 8.38 7.83 12.53
CA GLU A 63 8.03 6.41 12.58
C GLU A 63 6.80 6.13 13.48
N ASP A 64 6.51 7.01 14.44
CA ASP A 64 5.34 6.93 15.33
C ASP A 64 4.00 7.17 14.61
N PHE A 65 4.01 7.80 13.43
CA PHE A 65 2.78 8.02 12.63
C PHE A 65 2.43 6.84 11.73
N LEU A 66 3.31 5.85 11.61
CA LEU A 66 3.07 4.61 10.86
C LEU A 66 2.60 3.54 11.86
N ALA A 67 1.35 3.71 12.32
CA ALA A 67 0.68 2.81 13.26
C ALA A 67 0.09 1.57 12.56
#